data_AF-A0A7Y2AQU7-F1
#
_entry.id   AF-A0A7Y2AQU7-F1
#
_cell.length_a   1.000
_cell.length_b   1.000
_cell.length_c   1.000
_cell.angle_alpha   90.00
_cell.angle_beta   90.00
_cell.angle_gamma   90.00
#
_symmetry.space_group_name_H-M   'P 1'
#
loop_
_entity.id
_entity.type
_entity.pdbx_description
1 polymer ?
#
loop_
_entity_poly.entity_id
_entity_poly.type
_entity_poly.pdbx_seq_one_letter_code
_entity_poly.pdbx_strand_id
1 'polypeptide(L)'
;MKALYATDASVYRKTPLAVAFPKSEEDIRKLILFADQHGIGLIPRAAGTSLAGQCVGEGIVVDVSKHFTKILHLNKEEKSVTVQPGVI
;
A
#
# COMPACT_ATOMS: atom_id res chain seq x y z
N MET A 1 -7.39 -9.36 -11.12
CA MET A 1 -6.62 -8.68 -10.06
C MET A 1 -7.48 -7.84 -9.12
N LYS A 2 -8.30 -6.86 -9.58
CA LYS A 2 -9.10 -5.99 -8.69
C LYS A 2 -9.97 -6.74 -7.65
N ALA A 3 -10.48 -7.91 -8.01
CA ALA A 3 -11.26 -8.76 -7.10
C ALA A 3 -10.49 -9.23 -5.85
N LEU A 4 -9.17 -9.48 -5.94
CA LEU A 4 -8.36 -9.85 -4.77
C LEU A 4 -8.14 -8.68 -3.80
N TYR A 5 -8.20 -7.45 -4.33
CA TYR A 5 -8.05 -6.21 -3.56
C TYR A 5 -9.39 -5.62 -3.16
N ALA A 6 -10.50 -6.31 -3.48
CA ALA A 6 -11.83 -5.87 -3.09
C ALA A 6 -12.15 -6.22 -1.64
N THR A 7 -11.33 -7.06 -1.00
CA THR A 7 -11.46 -7.51 0.39
C THR A 7 -10.14 -7.36 1.13
N ASP A 8 -10.21 -7.27 2.45
CA ASP A 8 -9.11 -7.51 3.37
C ASP A 8 -9.52 -8.65 4.33
N ALA A 9 -8.96 -8.72 5.54
CA ALA A 9 -9.37 -9.72 6.53
C ALA A 9 -10.71 -9.39 7.21
N SER A 10 -11.38 -8.30 6.82
CA SER A 10 -12.69 -7.90 7.33
C SER A 10 -13.85 -8.43 6.49
N VAL A 11 -15.07 -8.14 6.94
CA VAL A 11 -16.32 -8.39 6.20
C VAL A 11 -16.60 -7.36 5.10
N TYR A 12 -15.84 -6.25 5.08
CA TYR A 12 -16.06 -5.18 4.11
C TYR A 12 -15.56 -5.58 2.72
N ARG A 13 -16.36 -5.26 1.70
CA ARG A 13 -16.01 -5.50 0.31
C ARG A 13 -16.29 -4.27 -0.55
N LYS A 14 -15.25 -3.73 -1.17
CA LYS A 14 -15.33 -2.60 -2.10
C LYS A 14 -14.32 -2.78 -3.22
N THR A 15 -14.79 -2.80 -4.46
CA THR A 15 -13.90 -2.98 -5.62
C THR A 15 -13.17 -1.68 -5.91
N PRO A 16 -11.83 -1.67 -5.94
CA PRO A 16 -11.08 -0.45 -6.23
C PRO A 16 -11.15 -0.07 -7.70
N LEU A 17 -10.99 1.24 -7.98
CA LEU A 17 -10.87 1.76 -9.33
C LEU A 17 -9.69 1.13 -10.07
N ALA A 18 -8.54 1.04 -9.41
CA ALA A 18 -7.33 0.40 -9.91
C ALA A 18 -6.46 -0.14 -8.77
N VAL A 19 -5.45 -0.94 -9.13
CA VAL A 19 -4.41 -1.40 -8.20
C VAL A 19 -3.06 -1.05 -8.81
N ALA A 20 -2.23 -0.36 -8.05
CA ALA A 20 -0.88 0.04 -8.44
C ALA A 20 0.17 -0.72 -7.63
N PHE A 21 1.26 -1.09 -8.28
CA PHE A 21 2.41 -1.78 -7.68
C PHE A 21 3.67 -0.93 -7.90
N PRO A 22 3.85 0.16 -7.12
CA PRO A 22 5.02 1.03 -7.28
C PRO A 22 6.31 0.23 -7.03
N LYS A 23 7.35 0.50 -7.84
CA LYS A 23 8.67 -0.13 -7.69
C LYS A 23 9.68 0.78 -7.01
N SER A 24 9.34 2.07 -6.92
CA SER A 24 10.20 3.12 -6.40
C SER A 24 9.39 4.23 -5.73
N GLU A 25 10.05 5.05 -4.91
CA GLU A 25 9.44 6.25 -4.33
C GLU A 25 8.93 7.21 -5.40
N GLU A 26 9.59 7.25 -6.56
CA GLU A 26 9.18 8.10 -7.67
C GLU A 26 7.83 7.66 -8.26
N ASP A 27 7.56 6.36 -8.30
CA ASP A 27 6.25 5.85 -8.70
C ASP A 27 5.16 6.29 -7.70
N ILE A 28 5.47 6.31 -6.40
CA ILE A 28 4.56 6.80 -5.36
C ILE A 28 4.29 8.30 -5.53
N ARG A 29 5.34 9.11 -5.78
CA ARG A 29 5.18 10.56 -6.04
C ARG A 29 4.27 10.81 -7.24
N LYS A 30 4.49 10.09 -8.35
CA LYS A 30 3.64 10.17 -9.55
C LYS A 30 2.19 9.76 -9.26
N LEU A 31 1.97 8.71 -8.48
CA LEU A 31 0.62 8.30 -8.08
C LEU A 31 -0.09 9.36 -7.24
N ILE A 32 0.60 9.98 -6.29
CA ILE A 32 0.05 11.05 -5.46
C ILE A 32 -0.35 12.25 -6.32
N LEU A 33 0.54 12.69 -7.22
CA LEU A 33 0.25 13.82 -8.12
C LEU A 33 -0.92 13.51 -9.07
N PHE A 34 -0.95 12.31 -9.64
CA PHE A 34 -2.06 11.86 -10.49
C PHE A 34 -3.39 11.82 -9.73
N ALA A 35 -3.37 11.27 -8.52
CA ALA A 35 -4.55 11.16 -7.67
C ALA A 35 -5.10 12.54 -7.28
N ASP A 36 -4.22 13.47 -6.92
CA ASP A 36 -4.56 14.86 -6.61
C ASP A 36 -5.19 15.58 -7.81
N GLN A 37 -4.55 15.50 -8.99
CA GLN A 37 -5.02 16.11 -10.23
C GLN A 37 -6.41 15.62 -10.67
N HIS A 38 -6.78 14.39 -10.32
CA HIS A 38 -8.04 13.76 -10.72
C HIS A 38 -9.05 13.64 -9.57
N GLY A 39 -8.74 14.09 -8.36
CA GLY A 39 -9.61 13.93 -7.19
C GLY A 39 -9.89 12.48 -6.81
N ILE A 40 -8.93 11.58 -7.03
CA ILE A 40 -9.04 10.14 -6.76
C ILE A 40 -8.38 9.81 -5.43
N GLY A 41 -9.06 9.06 -4.56
CA GLY A 41 -8.46 8.59 -3.30
C GLY A 41 -7.39 7.51 -3.52
N LEU A 42 -6.32 7.56 -2.72
CA LEU A 42 -5.32 6.49 -2.62
C LEU A 42 -5.53 5.66 -1.35
N ILE A 43 -5.42 4.35 -1.49
CA ILE A 43 -5.58 3.40 -0.38
C ILE A 43 -4.25 2.64 -0.20
N PRO A 44 -3.41 3.03 0.76
CA PRO A 44 -2.14 2.33 0.99
C PRO A 44 -2.40 0.92 1.51
N ARG A 45 -1.70 -0.07 0.94
CA ARG A 45 -1.84 -1.47 1.34
C ARG A 45 -0.48 -2.17 1.40
N ALA A 46 -0.25 -2.85 2.52
CA ALA A 46 0.84 -3.82 2.69
C ALA A 46 0.25 -5.25 2.69
N ALA A 47 0.30 -5.97 3.80
CA ALA A 47 -0.24 -7.34 3.89
C ALA A 47 -1.76 -7.43 3.71
N GLY A 48 -2.50 -6.34 3.92
CA GLY A 48 -3.96 -6.32 3.72
C GLY A 48 -4.74 -7.11 4.78
N THR A 49 -4.22 -7.16 6.01
CA THR A 49 -4.78 -7.92 7.14
C THR A 49 -5.67 -7.08 8.07
N SER A 50 -6.09 -5.88 7.64
CA SER A 50 -7.04 -5.06 8.40
C SER A 50 -8.36 -5.82 8.63
N LEU A 51 -8.94 -5.63 9.83
CA LEU A 51 -10.22 -6.19 10.23
C LEU A 51 -11.38 -5.17 10.15
N ALA A 52 -11.09 -3.92 9.79
CA ALA A 52 -12.06 -2.83 9.78
C ALA A 52 -12.21 -2.16 8.40
N GLY A 53 -11.76 -2.79 7.32
CA GLY A 53 -11.93 -2.29 5.96
C GLY A 53 -10.98 -1.16 5.57
N GLN A 54 -9.90 -0.94 6.32
CA GLN A 54 -8.96 0.17 6.06
C GLN A 54 -8.14 -0.02 4.78
N CYS A 55 -8.08 -1.26 4.28
CA CYS A 55 -7.31 -1.61 3.08
C CYS A 55 -8.20 -1.82 1.83
N VAL A 56 -9.48 -1.44 1.89
CA VAL A 56 -10.45 -1.56 0.79
C VAL A 56 -11.20 -0.24 0.57
N GLY A 57 -11.61 0.00 -0.66
CA GLY A 57 -12.32 1.24 -1.02
C GLY A 57 -12.42 1.41 -2.53
N GLU A 58 -13.04 2.52 -2.96
CA GLU A 58 -13.36 2.77 -4.38
C GLU A 58 -12.23 3.51 -5.14
N GLY A 59 -11.17 3.92 -4.43
CA GLY A 59 -10.00 4.59 -4.99
C GLY A 59 -8.98 3.65 -5.64
N ILE A 60 -7.74 4.12 -5.76
CA ILE A 60 -6.61 3.31 -6.24
C ILE A 60 -5.92 2.67 -5.03
N VAL A 61 -5.91 1.34 -4.99
CA VAL A 61 -5.10 0.62 -4.00
C VAL A 61 -3.64 0.67 -4.41
N VAL A 62 -2.77 1.10 -3.50
CA VAL A 62 -1.33 1.19 -3.69
C VAL A 62 -0.67 0.08 -2.88
N ASP A 63 -0.32 -1.02 -3.55
CA ASP A 63 0.28 -2.19 -2.90
C ASP A 63 1.80 -2.11 -2.91
N VAL A 64 2.37 -1.88 -1.73
CA VAL A 64 3.83 -1.78 -1.53
C VAL A 64 4.47 -3.12 -1.14
N SER A 65 3.67 -4.15 -0.81
CA SER A 65 4.16 -5.45 -0.32
C SER A 65 5.02 -6.21 -1.33
N LYS A 66 4.92 -5.88 -2.62
CA LYS A 66 5.64 -6.57 -3.68
C LYS A 66 7.08 -6.08 -3.90
N HIS A 67 7.34 -4.80 -3.68
CA HIS A 67 8.58 -4.15 -4.12
C HIS A 67 9.30 -3.38 -3.01
N PHE A 68 8.62 -3.02 -1.93
CA PHE A 68 9.18 -2.28 -0.80
C PHE A 68 9.45 -3.22 0.39
N THR A 69 10.27 -4.26 0.17
CA THR A 69 10.48 -5.35 1.14
C THR A 69 11.91 -5.43 1.69
N LYS A 70 12.67 -4.33 1.64
CA LYS A 70 14.08 -4.30 2.10
C LYS A 70 14.21 -3.81 3.53
N ILE A 71 15.13 -4.43 4.27
CA ILE A 71 15.73 -3.85 5.47
C ILE A 71 16.83 -2.89 5.01
N LEU A 72 16.73 -1.62 5.38
CA LEU A 72 17.63 -0.57 4.89
C LEU A 72 18.82 -0.36 5.84
N HIS A 73 18.58 -0.45 7.14
CA HIS A 73 19.61 -0.22 8.15
C HIS A 73 19.29 -0.94 9.45
N LEU A 74 20.30 -1.51 10.11
CA LEU A 74 20.21 -2.07 11.46
C LEU A 74 21.21 -1.34 12.35
N ASN A 75 20.71 -0.60 13.34
CA ASN A 75 21.52 0.01 14.38
C ASN A 75 21.48 -0.89 15.63
N LYS A 76 22.58 -1.60 15.89
CA LYS A 76 22.67 -2.51 17.05
C LYS A 76 22.85 -1.76 18.37
N GLU A 77 23.46 -0.58 18.35
CA GLU A 77 23.69 0.24 19.54
C GLU A 77 22.38 0.86 20.02
N GLU A 78 21.63 1.47 19.11
CA GLU A 78 20.32 2.07 19.38
C GLU A 78 19.18 1.05 19.42
N LYS A 79 19.45 -0.21 19.06
CA LYS A 79 18.46 -1.29 18.94
C LYS A 79 17.29 -0.91 18.00
N SER A 80 17.60 -0.29 16.87
CA SER A 80 16.63 0.19 15.90
C SER A 80 16.88 -0.40 14.50
N VAL A 81 15.82 -0.54 13.71
CA VAL A 81 15.90 -0.99 12.31
C VAL A 81 15.08 -0.05 11.44
N THR A 82 15.65 0.39 10.32
CA THR A 82 14.92 1.07 9.25
C THR A 82 14.52 0.05 8.20
N VAL A 83 13.22 -0.05 7.93
CA VAL A 83 12.66 -0.97 6.94
C VAL A 83 11.78 -0.24 5.93
N GLN A 84 11.65 -0.83 4.75
CA GLN A 84 10.59 -0.48 3.83
C GLN A 84 9.23 -1.03 4.31
N PRO A 85 8.10 -0.39 3.95
CA PRO A 85 6.78 -0.68 4.54
C PRO A 85 6.19 -2.07 4.20
N GLY A 86 6.76 -2.79 3.24
CA GLY A 86 6.35 -4.14 2.86
C GLY A 86 7.12 -5.26 3.56
N VAL A 87 8.05 -4.94 4.48
CA VAL A 87 8.74 -5.94 5.31
C VAL A 87 7.76 -6.58 6.30
N ILE A 88 7.80 -7.90 6.43
CA ILE A 88 7.02 -8.73 7.37
C ILE A 88 7.99 -9.42 8.34
#